data_AF-A0A928SPK6-F1
#
_entry.id   AF-A0A928SPK6-F1
#
_cell.length_a   1.000
_cell.length_b   1.000
_cell.length_c   1.000
_cell.angle_alpha   90.00
_cell.angle_beta   90.00
_cell.angle_gamma   90.00
#
_symmetry.space_group_name_H-M   'P 1'
#
loop_
_entity.id
_entity.type
_entity.pdbx_description
1 polymer ?
#
loop_
_entity_poly.entity_id
_entity_poly.type
_entity_poly.pdbx_seq_one_letter_code
_entity_poly.pdbx_strand_id
1 'polypeptide(L)'
;MHSPHRPGLRALARRRRADALASEPLAAAIQYYKNHRDALFRFVDDPLVPIDNSPTEREFQNVAKLRLNMLFAGSTEGAHRACVLLGIIATCRALGVPAQAYLTWAFERLGTHRDVFALPLEALTPAAFKKTLG
;
A
#
# COMPACT_ATOMS: atom_id res chain seq x y z
N MET A 1 -2.92 6.25 64.49
CA MET A 1 -3.31 6.08 63.07
C MET A 1 -2.21 6.69 62.22
N HIS A 2 -1.19 5.93 61.79
CA HIS A 2 -1.11 5.20 60.51
C HIS A 2 -1.13 6.16 59.30
N SER A 3 -0.10 6.43 58.49
CA SER A 3 1.30 5.98 58.34
C SER A 3 2.07 7.03 57.52
N PRO A 4 3.40 7.20 57.70
CA PRO A 4 4.30 7.79 56.70
C PRO A 4 4.83 6.70 55.74
N HIS A 5 5.34 7.11 54.57
CA HIS A 5 6.00 6.32 53.49
C HIS A 5 5.18 6.12 52.21
N ARG A 6 5.62 6.77 51.11
CA ARG A 6 5.89 6.12 49.80
C ARG A 6 6.92 6.93 48.97
N PRO A 7 8.23 6.87 49.26
CA PRO A 7 9.24 7.17 48.24
C PRO A 7 9.33 5.95 47.32
N GLY A 8 8.41 5.81 46.35
CA GLY A 8 8.22 4.49 45.69
C GLY A 8 8.05 4.45 44.18
N LEU A 9 7.50 5.49 43.53
CA LEU A 9 7.12 5.36 42.11
C LEU A 9 8.15 5.93 41.13
N ARG A 10 8.88 6.98 41.52
CA ARG A 10 9.93 7.58 40.67
C ARG A 10 11.25 6.80 40.68
N ALA A 11 11.53 6.07 41.77
CA ALA A 11 12.74 5.26 41.89
C ALA A 11 12.63 3.90 41.17
N LEU A 12 11.43 3.31 41.11
CA LEU A 12 11.20 2.01 40.48
C LEU A 12 11.26 2.07 38.95
N ALA A 13 10.82 3.18 38.34
CA ALA A 13 10.89 3.41 36.90
C ALA A 13 12.32 3.63 36.36
N ARG A 14 13.29 3.95 37.25
CA ARG A 14 14.69 4.15 36.88
C ARG A 14 15.55 2.89 37.06
N ARG A 15 15.11 1.89 37.83
CA ARG A 15 15.89 0.68 38.16
C ARG A 15 15.69 -0.51 37.21
N ARG A 16 14.75 -0.48 36.26
CA ARG A 16 14.49 -1.61 35.32
C ARG A 16 14.64 -1.26 33.83
N ARG A 17 15.33 -0.17 33.50
CA ARG A 17 15.41 0.33 32.11
C ARG A 17 16.58 -0.20 31.29
N ALA A 18 17.56 -0.87 31.90
CA ALA A 18 18.71 -1.42 31.18
C ALA A 18 18.60 -2.95 30.97
N ASP A 19 18.16 -3.70 31.98
CA ASP A 19 18.29 -5.16 31.95
C ASP A 19 17.06 -5.92 31.41
N ALA A 20 15.91 -5.25 31.27
CA ALA A 20 14.63 -5.90 30.92
C ALA A 20 14.27 -5.85 29.41
N LEU A 21 15.11 -5.24 28.56
CA LEU A 21 14.78 -4.98 27.16
C LEU A 21 15.38 -5.95 26.14
N ALA A 22 16.18 -6.92 26.54
CA ALA A 22 16.89 -7.78 25.59
C ALA A 22 16.13 -9.08 25.27
N SER A 23 14.89 -8.98 24.80
CA SER A 23 14.47 -9.93 23.77
C SER A 23 14.83 -9.27 22.44
N GLU A 24 15.68 -9.91 21.65
CA GLU A 24 16.08 -9.46 20.31
C GLU A 24 14.88 -8.90 19.49
N PRO A 25 13.69 -9.55 19.48
CA PRO A 25 12.50 -9.00 18.82
C PRO A 25 12.03 -7.62 19.32
N LEU A 26 12.01 -7.39 20.64
CA LEU A 26 11.55 -6.12 21.20
C LEU A 26 12.56 -5.00 20.94
N ALA A 27 13.86 -5.30 21.06
CA ALA A 27 14.92 -4.36 20.73
C ALA A 27 14.87 -3.98 19.25
N ALA A 28 14.67 -4.95 18.35
CA ALA A 28 14.51 -4.72 16.91
C ALA A 28 13.28 -3.85 16.60
N ALA A 29 12.14 -4.11 17.24
CA ALA A 29 10.93 -3.31 17.07
C ALA A 29 11.15 -1.85 17.50
N ILE A 30 11.74 -1.62 18.68
CA ILE A 30 12.06 -0.27 19.16
C ILE A 30 12.99 0.45 18.19
N GLN A 31 14.02 -0.24 17.69
CA GLN A 31 14.95 0.35 16.73
C GLN A 31 14.27 0.66 15.39
N TYR A 32 13.35 -0.20 14.93
CA TYR A 32 12.52 0.06 13.75
C TYR A 32 11.69 1.34 13.91
N TYR A 33 10.99 1.51 15.03
CA TYR A 33 10.24 2.73 15.33
C TYR A 33 11.12 3.98 15.32
N LYS A 34 12.32 3.90 15.90
CA LYS A 34 13.27 5.02 15.92
C LYS A 34 13.74 5.39 14.51
N ASN A 35 14.04 4.39 13.68
CA ASN A 35 14.52 4.60 12.32
C ASN A 35 13.45 5.16 11.38
N HIS A 36 12.16 4.88 11.63
CA HIS A 36 11.05 5.26 10.75
C HIS A 36 10.12 6.32 11.36
N ARG A 37 10.58 7.03 12.39
CA ARG A 37 9.76 8.01 13.12
C ARG A 37 9.08 9.02 12.19
N ASP A 38 9.80 9.63 11.26
CA ASP A 38 9.25 10.69 10.42
C ASP A 38 8.11 10.19 9.53
N ALA A 39 8.22 8.97 9.00
CA ALA A 39 7.16 8.34 8.22
C ALA A 39 5.96 7.94 9.10
N LEU A 40 6.22 7.34 10.26
CA LEU A 40 5.17 6.85 11.17
C LEU A 40 4.36 7.97 11.83
N PHE A 41 4.94 9.16 11.99
CA PHE A 41 4.28 10.32 12.60
C PHE A 41 3.77 11.34 11.58
N ARG A 42 3.91 11.10 10.27
CA ARG A 42 3.51 12.04 9.21
C ARG A 42 2.03 12.46 9.27
N PHE A 43 1.16 11.59 9.78
CA PHE A 43 -0.27 11.87 9.99
C PHE A 43 -0.53 12.99 11.01
N VAL A 44 0.44 13.28 11.89
CA VAL A 44 0.34 14.38 12.86
C VAL A 44 0.48 15.74 12.17
N ASP A 45 1.34 15.80 11.15
CA ASP A 45 1.64 17.04 10.42
C ASP A 45 0.72 17.25 9.22
N ASP A 46 0.10 16.19 8.70
CA ASP A 46 -0.74 16.22 7.50
C ASP A 46 -2.09 15.52 7.73
N PRO A 47 -3.20 16.28 7.82
CA PRO A 47 -4.52 15.72 8.08
C PRO A 47 -5.08 14.88 6.92
N LEU A 48 -4.49 14.95 5.72
CA LEU A 48 -4.89 14.11 4.59
C LEU A 48 -4.31 12.69 4.68
N VAL A 49 -3.33 12.46 5.55
CA VAL A 49 -2.71 11.15 5.76
C VAL A 49 -3.42 10.44 6.92
N PRO A 50 -4.08 9.29 6.69
CA PRO A 50 -4.70 8.52 7.76
C PRO A 50 -3.66 8.02 8.78
N ILE A 51 -4.10 7.84 10.03
CA ILE A 51 -3.25 7.30 11.12
C ILE A 51 -2.84 5.84 10.89
N ASP A 52 -3.64 5.09 10.15
CA ASP A 52 -3.41 3.69 9.85
C ASP A 52 -3.38 3.44 8.32
N ASN A 53 -2.73 2.35 7.91
CA ASN A 53 -2.62 1.97 6.50
C ASN A 53 -3.69 0.94 6.09
N SER A 54 -4.73 0.71 6.90
CA SER A 54 -5.67 -0.41 6.69
C SER A 54 -6.27 -0.46 5.28
N PRO A 55 -6.62 0.67 4.63
CA PRO A 55 -7.08 0.67 3.24
C PRO A 55 -6.02 0.12 2.29
N THR A 56 -4.78 0.56 2.45
CA THR A 56 -3.62 0.13 1.65
C THR A 56 -3.36 -1.36 1.85
N GLU A 57 -3.35 -1.86 3.09
CA GLU A 57 -3.17 -3.28 3.37
C GLU A 57 -4.27 -4.14 2.75
N ARG A 58 -5.53 -3.70 2.84
CA ARG A 58 -6.66 -4.40 2.21
C ARG A 58 -6.49 -4.51 0.69
N GLU A 59 -6.01 -3.46 0.02
CA GLU A 59 -5.70 -3.52 -1.40
C GLU A 59 -4.54 -4.49 -1.70
N PHE A 60 -3.47 -4.45 -0.91
CA PHE A 60 -2.33 -5.37 -1.08
C PHE A 60 -2.68 -6.83 -0.78
N GLN A 61 -3.61 -7.10 0.12
CA GLN A 61 -4.08 -8.47 0.39
C GLN A 61 -4.65 -9.14 -0.87
N ASN A 62 -5.33 -8.39 -1.74
CA ASN A 62 -5.84 -8.92 -3.00
C ASN A 62 -4.70 -9.37 -3.92
N VAL A 63 -3.62 -8.59 -4.00
CA VAL A 63 -2.41 -8.94 -4.76
C VAL A 63 -1.71 -10.15 -4.15
N ALA A 64 -1.57 -10.19 -2.82
CA ALA A 64 -0.94 -11.30 -2.12
C ALA A 64 -1.67 -12.63 -2.35
N LYS A 65 -3.01 -12.62 -2.33
CA LYS A 65 -3.84 -13.78 -2.67
C LYS A 65 -3.71 -14.16 -4.15
N LEU A 66 -3.74 -13.17 -5.04
CA LEU A 66 -3.62 -13.42 -6.47
C LEU A 66 -2.26 -14.02 -6.85
N ARG A 67 -1.18 -13.62 -6.17
CA ARG A 67 0.17 -14.19 -6.37
C ARG A 67 0.20 -15.71 -6.23
N LEU A 68 -0.60 -16.28 -5.32
CA LEU A 68 -0.69 -17.74 -5.15
C LEU A 68 -1.36 -18.44 -6.34
N ASN A 69 -2.14 -17.70 -7.13
CA ASN A 69 -2.90 -18.20 -8.29
C ASN A 69 -2.30 -17.75 -9.64
N MET A 70 -1.19 -17.01 -9.64
CA MET A 70 -0.53 -16.55 -10.86
C MET A 70 0.33 -17.65 -11.47
N LEU A 71 -0.26 -18.46 -12.36
CA LEU A 71 0.43 -19.55 -13.07
C LEU A 71 1.52 -19.06 -14.05
N PHE A 72 1.56 -17.76 -14.38
CA PHE A 72 2.42 -17.21 -15.43
C PHE A 72 3.43 -16.16 -14.95
N ALA A 73 3.45 -15.84 -13.65
CA ALA A 73 4.42 -14.91 -13.05
C ALA A 73 5.67 -15.66 -12.54
N GLY A 74 6.22 -16.58 -13.36
CA GLY A 74 7.38 -17.42 -13.00
C GLY A 74 8.74 -16.74 -13.17
N SER A 75 8.78 -15.52 -13.73
CA SER A 75 9.99 -14.74 -13.94
C SER A 75 9.79 -13.30 -13.46
N THR A 76 10.89 -12.59 -13.18
CA THR A 76 10.86 -11.17 -12.79
C THR A 76 10.14 -10.30 -13.83
N GLU A 77 10.38 -10.57 -15.11
CA GLU A 77 9.72 -9.88 -16.22
C GLU A 77 8.21 -10.18 -16.27
N GLY A 78 7.81 -11.43 -16.06
CA GLY A 78 6.40 -11.81 -15.95
C GLY A 78 5.71 -11.15 -14.77
N ALA A 79 6.39 -11.07 -13.62
CA ALA A 79 5.91 -10.36 -12.43
C ALA A 79 5.77 -8.85 -12.69
N HIS A 80 6.72 -8.23 -13.40
CA HIS A 80 6.63 -6.82 -13.77
C HIS A 80 5.39 -6.53 -14.63
N ARG A 81 5.16 -7.32 -15.68
CA ARG A 81 3.97 -7.19 -16.54
C ARG A 81 2.67 -7.40 -15.77
N ALA A 82 2.64 -8.38 -14.87
CA ALA A 82 1.50 -8.63 -14.01
C ALA A 82 1.21 -7.43 -13.08
N CYS A 83 2.25 -6.83 -12.48
CA CYS A 83 2.12 -5.61 -11.68
C CYS A 83 1.57 -4.44 -12.49
N VAL A 84 2.03 -4.24 -13.72
CA VAL A 84 1.50 -3.20 -14.62
C VAL A 84 0.01 -3.41 -14.87
N LEU A 85 -0.41 -4.62 -15.24
CA LEU A 85 -1.82 -4.94 -15.49
C LEU A 85 -2.68 -4.75 -14.23
N LEU A 86 -2.18 -5.17 -13.07
CA LEU A 86 -2.88 -4.99 -11.80
C LEU A 86 -3.02 -3.50 -11.43
N GLY A 87 -2.02 -2.68 -11.70
CA GLY A 87 -2.10 -1.23 -11.52
C GLY A 87 -3.17 -0.59 -12.41
N ILE A 88 -3.28 -1.05 -13.66
CA ILE A 88 -4.35 -0.62 -14.58
C ILE A 88 -5.72 -1.03 -14.03
N ILE A 89 -5.89 -2.29 -13.60
CA ILE A 89 -7.16 -2.78 -13.04
C ILE A 89 -7.54 -2.04 -11.75
N ALA A 90 -6.56 -1.75 -10.88
CA ALA A 90 -6.77 -0.96 -9.67
C ALA A 90 -7.24 0.46 -10.01
N THR A 91 -6.66 1.08 -11.04
CA THR A 91 -7.09 2.40 -11.55
C THR A 91 -8.52 2.36 -12.08
N CYS A 92 -8.89 1.34 -12.85
CA CYS A 92 -10.27 1.15 -13.31
C CYS A 92 -11.25 1.04 -12.13
N ARG A 93 -10.90 0.26 -11.10
CA ARG A 93 -11.71 0.12 -9.88
C ARG A 93 -11.88 1.44 -9.14
N ALA A 94 -10.79 2.19 -8.95
CA ALA A 94 -10.82 3.50 -8.31
C ALA A 94 -11.70 4.52 -9.06
N LEU A 95 -11.77 4.42 -10.39
CA LEU A 95 -12.59 5.29 -11.22
C LEU A 95 -14.04 4.79 -11.41
N GLY A 96 -14.38 3.59 -10.92
CA GLY A 96 -15.69 2.97 -11.10
C GLY A 96 -15.95 2.48 -12.53
N VAL A 97 -14.89 2.14 -13.27
CA VAL A 97 -14.94 1.70 -14.66
C VAL A 97 -14.84 0.16 -14.73
N PRO A 98 -15.65 -0.52 -15.55
CA PRO A 98 -15.52 -1.96 -15.77
C PRO A 98 -14.17 -2.28 -16.45
N ALA A 99 -13.27 -2.95 -15.72
CA ALA A 99 -11.90 -3.18 -16.20
C ALA A 99 -11.84 -3.99 -17.50
N GLN A 100 -12.72 -4.99 -17.67
CA GLN A 100 -12.77 -5.79 -18.89
C GLN A 100 -13.20 -4.95 -20.11
N ALA A 101 -14.23 -4.11 -19.97
CA ALA A 101 -14.68 -3.22 -21.03
C ALA A 101 -13.58 -2.24 -21.46
N TYR A 102 -12.89 -1.64 -20.47
CA TYR A 102 -11.75 -0.77 -20.74
C TYR A 102 -10.62 -1.51 -21.48
N LEU A 103 -10.22 -2.70 -21.02
CA LEU A 103 -9.13 -3.45 -21.65
C LEU A 103 -9.47 -3.85 -23.09
N THR A 104 -10.71 -4.29 -23.35
CA THR A 104 -11.18 -4.56 -24.71
C THR A 104 -11.09 -3.32 -25.58
N TRP A 105 -11.64 -2.19 -25.11
CA TRP A 105 -11.61 -0.91 -25.81
C TRP A 105 -10.18 -0.41 -26.10
N ALA A 106 -9.27 -0.57 -25.13
CA ALA A 106 -7.88 -0.14 -25.24
C ALA A 106 -7.07 -1.04 -26.18
N PHE A 107 -7.25 -2.37 -26.11
CA PHE A 107 -6.52 -3.31 -26.98
C PHE A 107 -6.97 -3.24 -28.43
N GLU A 108 -8.25 -2.97 -28.71
CA GLU A 108 -8.71 -2.68 -30.06
C GLU A 108 -7.98 -1.47 -30.67
N ARG A 109 -7.76 -0.42 -29.87
CA ARG A 109 -7.19 0.86 -30.33
C ARG A 109 -5.68 0.92 -30.34
N LEU A 110 -5.02 0.25 -29.39
CA LEU A 110 -3.56 0.23 -29.28
C LEU A 110 -2.94 -0.94 -30.06
N GLY A 111 -3.67 -2.06 -30.15
CA GLY A 111 -3.24 -3.29 -30.79
C GLY A 111 -3.80 -3.41 -32.21
N THR A 112 -4.90 -4.13 -32.34
CA THR A 112 -5.45 -4.63 -33.62
C THR A 112 -5.66 -3.54 -34.67
N HIS A 113 -6.06 -2.34 -34.26
CA HIS A 113 -6.41 -1.25 -35.16
C HIS A 113 -5.61 0.03 -34.89
N ARG A 114 -4.37 -0.10 -34.40
CA ARG A 114 -3.52 1.05 -34.04
C ARG A 114 -3.45 2.13 -35.12
N ASP A 115 -3.19 1.71 -36.36
CA ASP A 115 -3.02 2.62 -37.49
C ASP A 115 -4.34 3.30 -37.90
N VAL A 116 -5.47 2.68 -37.58
CA VAL A 116 -6.81 3.23 -37.88
C VAL A 116 -7.20 4.31 -36.87
N PHE A 117 -6.89 4.10 -35.59
CA PHE A 117 -7.29 5.02 -34.53
C PHE A 117 -6.26 6.13 -34.27
N ALA A 118 -4.95 5.84 -34.42
CA ALA A 118 -3.84 6.79 -34.27
C ALA A 118 -3.95 7.70 -33.02
N LEU A 119 -4.46 7.17 -31.91
CA LEU A 119 -4.68 7.92 -30.67
C LEU A 119 -3.38 8.05 -29.85
N PRO A 120 -3.14 9.21 -29.20
CA PRO A 120 -2.05 9.34 -28.26
C PRO A 120 -2.33 8.51 -26.99
N LEU A 121 -1.26 8.10 -26.29
CA LEU A 121 -1.38 7.21 -25.12
C LEU A 121 -2.24 7.80 -23.99
N GLU A 122 -2.19 9.12 -23.80
CA GLU A 122 -3.01 9.85 -22.83
C GLU A 122 -4.51 9.71 -23.09
N ALA A 123 -4.90 9.56 -24.36
CA ALA A 123 -6.29 9.32 -24.76
C ALA A 123 -6.73 7.87 -24.53
N LEU A 124 -5.82 6.96 -24.17
CA LEU A 124 -6.10 5.53 -23.97
C LEU A 124 -6.09 5.12 -22.49
N THR A 125 -6.18 6.08 -21.56
CA THR A 125 -6.21 5.80 -20.12
C THR A 125 -7.61 5.39 -19.63
N PRO A 126 -7.74 4.73 -18.46
CA PRO A 126 -9.06 4.44 -17.88
C PRO A 126 -9.91 5.68 -17.65
N ALA A 127 -9.28 6.83 -17.34
CA ALA A 127 -9.96 8.10 -17.18
C ALA A 127 -10.47 8.65 -18.52
N ALA A 128 -9.70 8.51 -19.61
CA ALA A 128 -10.15 8.89 -20.94
C ALA A 128 -11.32 8.01 -21.39
N PHE A 129 -11.25 6.69 -21.16
CA PHE A 129 -12.36 5.79 -21.43
C PHE A 129 -13.62 6.13 -20.62
N LYS A 130 -13.47 6.50 -19.35
CA LYS A 130 -14.61 6.95 -18.53
C LYS A 130 -15.38 8.10 -19.18
N LYS A 131 -14.69 9.06 -19.80
CA LYS A 131 -15.32 10.18 -20.52
C LYS A 131 -16.11 9.74 -21.76
N THR A 132 -15.79 8.57 -22.32
CA THR A 132 -16.54 8.02 -23.47
C THR A 132 -17.85 7.36 -23.05
N LEU A 133 -18.04 7.10 -21.76
CA LEU A 133 -19.25 6.48 -21.20
C LEU A 133 -20.34 7.50 -20.82
N GLY A 134 -20.04 8.80 -20.86
CA GLY A 134 -20.95 9.89 -20.46
C GLY A 134 -20.20 11.17 -20.10
#